data_AF-A0A0H3ZYK4-F1
#
_entry.id   AF-A0A0H3ZYK4-F1
#
_cell.length_a   1.000
_cell.length_b   1.000
_cell.length_c   1.000
_cell.angle_alpha   90.00
_cell.angle_beta   90.00
_cell.angle_gamma   90.00
#
_symmetry.space_group_name_H-M   'P 1'
#
loop_
_entity.id
_entity.type
_entity.pdbx_description
1 polymer ?
#
loop_
_entity_poly.entity_id
_entity_poly.type
_entity_poly.pdbx_seq_one_letter_code
_entity_poly.pdbx_strand_id
1 'polypeptide(L)'
;AIAELKAGEVVLDLGSGAGFDCFLASSKVEASGRVIGVDMTPEMIQRARTVARQRNVANVEFRLGKLEDLPVADGSIDVVISNCVINLVPDKLRVFQEAYRVLKPGGR
;
A
#
# COMPACT_ATOMS: atom_id res chain seq x y z
N ALA A 1 3.63 -0.40 13.45
CA ALA A 1 2.93 -0.37 12.16
C ALA A 1 2.16 -1.67 11.88
N ILE A 2 2.72 -2.69 11.22
CA ILE A 2 1.93 -3.91 10.83
C ILE A 2 1.31 -4.63 12.03
N ALA A 3 1.99 -4.66 13.18
CA ALA A 3 1.47 -5.26 14.40
C ALA A 3 0.24 -4.55 15.00
N GLU A 4 -0.01 -3.30 14.62
CA GLU A 4 -1.10 -2.45 15.15
C GLU A 4 -2.27 -2.36 14.17
N LEU A 5 -2.20 -3.05 13.02
CA LEU A 5 -3.30 -3.12 12.06
C LEU A 5 -4.49 -3.85 12.66
N LYS A 6 -5.69 -3.36 12.34
CA LYS A 6 -6.96 -3.90 12.82
C LYS A 6 -7.73 -4.53 11.67
N ALA A 7 -8.55 -5.54 12.00
CA ALA A 7 -9.48 -6.14 11.04
C ALA A 7 -10.36 -5.06 10.40
N GLY A 8 -10.55 -5.14 9.08
CA GLY A 8 -11.37 -4.20 8.32
C GLY A 8 -10.66 -2.92 7.85
N GLU A 9 -9.43 -2.63 8.30
CA GLU A 9 -8.70 -1.43 7.83
C GLU A 9 -8.32 -1.55 6.35
N VAL A 10 -8.34 -0.41 5.65
CA VAL A 10 -7.80 -0.23 4.31
C VAL A 10 -6.37 0.30 4.41
N VAL A 11 -5.40 -0.48 3.96
CA VAL A 11 -3.97 -0.20 4.08
C VAL A 11 -3.38 0.13 2.72
N LEU A 12 -2.53 1.17 2.67
CA LEU A 12 -1.71 1.50 1.52
C LEU A 12 -0.24 1.24 1.84
N ASP A 13 0.44 0.46 1.00
CA ASP A 13 1.88 0.21 1.07
C ASP A 13 2.60 0.98 -0.04
N LEU A 14 3.43 1.94 0.36
CA LEU A 14 4.22 2.77 -0.56
C LEU A 14 5.51 2.03 -0.91
N GLY A 15 5.73 1.79 -2.20
CA GLY A 15 6.89 1.06 -2.69
C GLY A 15 6.80 -0.43 -2.39
N SER A 16 5.64 -1.04 -2.66
CA SER A 16 5.31 -2.40 -2.22
C SER A 16 6.22 -3.50 -2.79
N GLY A 17 6.97 -3.21 -3.87
CA GLY A 17 7.79 -4.19 -4.57
C GLY A 17 6.97 -5.42 -4.97
N ALA A 18 7.49 -6.61 -4.64
CA ALA A 18 6.80 -7.88 -4.88
C ALA A 18 5.67 -8.20 -3.85
N GLY A 19 5.34 -7.26 -2.96
CA GLY A 19 4.18 -7.33 -2.06
C GLY A 19 4.42 -7.96 -0.69
N PHE A 20 5.67 -8.10 -0.22
CA PHE A 20 5.97 -8.77 1.04
C PHE A 20 5.17 -8.20 2.23
N ASP A 21 5.27 -6.88 2.45
CA ASP A 21 4.57 -6.19 3.54
C ASP A 21 3.05 -6.17 3.29
N CYS A 22 2.61 -6.05 2.02
CA CYS A 22 1.20 -6.18 1.64
C CYS A 22 0.58 -7.52 2.08
N PHE A 23 1.29 -8.64 1.92
CA PHE A 23 0.78 -9.96 2.32
C PHE A 23 0.71 -10.13 3.84
N LEU A 24 1.65 -9.55 4.57
CA LEU A 24 1.62 -9.52 6.03
C LEU A 24 0.44 -8.66 6.53
N ALA A 25 0.26 -7.47 5.95
CA ALA A 25 -0.86 -6.58 6.27
C ALA A 25 -2.21 -7.22 5.94
N SER A 26 -2.32 -7.90 4.81
CA SER A 26 -3.54 -8.61 4.37
C SER A 26 -4.02 -9.64 5.38
N SER A 27 -3.09 -10.38 5.98
CA SER A 27 -3.40 -11.34 7.04
C SER A 27 -3.90 -10.66 8.31
N LYS A 28 -3.44 -9.43 8.60
CA LYS A 28 -3.80 -8.68 9.81
C LYS A 28 -5.14 -7.95 9.71
N VAL A 29 -5.46 -7.43 8.53
CA VAL A 29 -6.74 -6.75 8.30
C VAL A 29 -7.89 -7.72 7.97
N GLU A 30 -7.57 -9.02 7.87
CA GLU A 30 -8.50 -10.11 7.59
C GLU A 30 -9.27 -9.93 6.27
N ALA A 31 -10.23 -10.82 6.00
CA ALA A 31 -11.02 -10.78 4.77
C ALA A 31 -11.93 -9.54 4.65
N SER A 32 -12.21 -8.86 5.76
CA SER A 32 -13.01 -7.63 5.80
C SER A 32 -12.22 -6.36 5.44
N GLY A 33 -10.89 -6.40 5.55
CA GLY A 33 -10.01 -5.30 5.18
C GLY A 33 -9.54 -5.38 3.73
N ARG A 34 -8.69 -4.42 3.34
CA ARG A 34 -8.11 -4.35 2.00
C ARG A 34 -6.70 -3.79 2.06
N VAL A 35 -5.80 -4.31 1.22
CA VAL A 35 -4.44 -3.77 1.08
C VAL A 35 -4.17 -3.39 -0.36
N ILE A 36 -3.60 -2.20 -0.55
CA ILE A 36 -3.22 -1.65 -1.84
C ILE A 36 -1.70 -1.46 -1.82
N GLY A 37 -0.98 -2.14 -2.69
CA GLY A 37 0.44 -1.88 -2.92
C GLY A 37 0.65 -0.97 -4.12
N VAL A 38 1.47 0.07 -3.97
CA VAL A 38 1.89 0.93 -5.08
C VAL A 38 3.38 0.76 -5.33
N ASP A 39 3.75 0.51 -6.58
CA ASP A 39 5.13 0.47 -7.03
C ASP A 39 5.25 1.10 -8.42
N MET A 40 6.38 1.74 -8.71
CA MET A 40 6.58 2.45 -9.98
C MET A 40 7.07 1.53 -11.11
N THR A 41 7.48 0.30 -10.79
CA THR A 41 8.09 -0.63 -11.75
C THR A 41 7.06 -1.67 -12.22
N PRO A 42 6.78 -1.77 -13.53
CA PRO A 42 5.86 -2.77 -14.07
C PRO A 42 6.23 -4.20 -13.69
N GLU A 43 7.53 -4.50 -13.58
CA GLU A 43 8.06 -5.81 -13.24
C GLU A 43 7.67 -6.22 -11.81
N MET A 44 7.76 -5.30 -10.83
CA MET A 44 7.33 -5.58 -9.46
C MET A 44 5.82 -5.77 -9.37
N ILE A 45 5.04 -4.94 -10.07
CA ILE A 45 3.58 -5.10 -10.12
C ILE A 45 3.18 -6.46 -10.69
N GLN A 46 3.82 -6.90 -11.78
CA GLN A 46 3.57 -8.21 -12.37
C GLN A 46 3.93 -9.34 -11.40
N ARG A 47 5.09 -9.24 -10.75
CA ARG A 47 5.55 -10.22 -9.76
C ARG A 47 4.59 -10.29 -8.57
N ALA A 48 4.22 -9.16 -7.99
CA ALA A 48 3.34 -9.07 -6.83
C ALA A 48 1.95 -9.68 -7.12
N ARG A 49 1.36 -9.36 -8.28
CA ARG A 49 0.09 -9.96 -8.73
C ARG A 49 0.20 -11.47 -8.95
N THR A 50 1.33 -11.95 -9.45
CA THR A 50 1.58 -13.38 -9.63
C THR A 50 1.63 -14.10 -8.28
N VAL A 51 2.35 -13.53 -7.31
CA VAL A 51 2.43 -14.08 -5.95
C VAL A 51 1.06 -14.07 -5.26
N ALA A 52 0.28 -12.99 -5.40
CA ALA A 52 -1.07 -12.92 -4.83
C ALA A 52 -1.99 -14.02 -5.37
N ARG A 53 -1.96 -14.27 -6.68
CA ARG A 53 -2.70 -15.38 -7.31
C ARG A 53 -2.24 -16.74 -6.80
N GLN A 54 -0.93 -16.98 -6.75
CA GLN A 54 -0.36 -18.25 -6.27
C GLN A 54 -0.72 -18.54 -4.80
N ARG A 55 -0.83 -17.49 -3.98
CA ARG A 55 -1.20 -17.59 -2.56
C ARG A 55 -2.70 -17.52 -2.31
N ASN A 56 -3.53 -17.38 -3.34
CA ASN A 56 -4.98 -17.17 -3.24
C ASN A 56 -5.38 -16.03 -2.28
N VAL A 57 -4.62 -14.93 -2.30
CA VAL A 57 -4.92 -13.75 -1.46
C VAL A 57 -5.83 -12.80 -2.24
N ALA A 58 -7.09 -12.68 -1.80
CA ALA A 58 -8.13 -11.93 -2.52
C ALA A 58 -8.28 -10.46 -2.10
N ASN A 59 -7.86 -10.09 -0.87
CA ASN A 59 -8.00 -8.75 -0.31
C ASN A 59 -6.78 -7.85 -0.57
N VAL A 60 -5.95 -8.18 -1.57
CA VAL A 60 -4.76 -7.40 -1.96
C VAL A 60 -4.86 -7.01 -3.42
N GLU A 61 -4.53 -5.77 -3.74
CA GLU A 61 -4.31 -5.33 -5.11
C GLU A 61 -3.01 -4.54 -5.25
N PHE A 62 -2.48 -4.51 -6.47
CA PHE A 62 -1.25 -3.80 -6.79
C PHE A 62 -1.49 -2.82 -7.94
N ARG A 63 -1.08 -1.57 -7.76
CA ARG A 63 -1.28 -0.47 -8.72
C ARG A 63 0.08 0.09 -9.15
N LEU A 64 0.26 0.25 -10.46
CA LEU A 64 1.44 0.91 -11.01
C LEU A 64 1.30 2.42 -10.78
N GLY A 65 2.28 3.05 -10.14
CA GLY A 65 2.23 4.48 -9.85
C GLY A 65 3.48 4.99 -9.15
N LYS A 66 3.65 6.31 -9.14
CA LYS A 66 4.70 6.99 -8.39
C LYS A 66 4.16 7.43 -7.02
N LEU A 67 5.04 7.64 -6.06
CA LEU A 67 4.62 8.05 -4.72
C LEU A 67 4.24 9.54 -4.66
N GLU A 68 4.73 10.32 -5.63
CA GLU A 68 4.44 11.75 -5.80
C GLU A 68 3.09 12.02 -6.49
N ASP A 69 2.46 10.97 -7.05
CA ASP A 69 1.18 11.01 -7.75
C ASP A 69 0.48 9.65 -7.58
N LEU A 70 -0.12 9.45 -6.40
CA LEU A 70 -0.66 8.17 -6.01
C LEU A 70 -1.95 7.87 -6.79
N PRO A 71 -2.07 6.69 -7.43
CA PRO A 71 -3.28 6.28 -8.12
C PRO A 71 -4.33 5.76 -7.11
N VAL A 72 -4.66 6.58 -6.10
CA VAL A 72 -5.51 6.26 -4.96
C VAL A 72 -6.39 7.48 -4.65
N ALA A 73 -7.66 7.24 -4.30
CA ALA A 73 -8.63 8.30 -4.04
C ALA A 73 -8.36 9.01 -2.70
N ASP A 74 -8.74 10.28 -2.63
CA ASP A 74 -8.69 11.09 -1.42
C ASP A 74 -9.50 10.45 -0.29
N GLY A 75 -9.02 10.54 0.95
CA GLY A 75 -9.78 10.12 2.13
C GLY A 75 -10.26 8.67 2.10
N SER A 76 -9.50 7.76 1.49
CA SER A 76 -9.90 6.37 1.27
C SER A 76 -9.10 5.33 2.06
N ILE A 77 -7.99 5.74 2.67
CA ILE A 77 -7.03 4.87 3.36
C ILE A 77 -7.10 5.09 4.89
N ASP A 78 -7.10 4.01 5.66
CA ASP A 78 -7.02 4.07 7.13
C ASP A 78 -5.55 4.12 7.60
N VAL A 79 -4.66 3.39 6.93
CA VAL A 79 -3.25 3.25 7.30
C VAL A 79 -2.33 3.33 6.08
N VAL A 80 -1.33 4.19 6.12
CA VAL A 80 -0.22 4.20 5.15
C VAL A 80 1.02 3.59 5.80
N ILE A 81 1.62 2.61 5.13
CA ILE A 81 2.90 2.02 5.50
C ILE A 81 3.92 2.24 4.38
N SER A 82 5.20 2.27 4.76
CA SER A 82 6.32 2.40 3.85
C SER A 82 7.55 1.80 4.51
N ASN A 83 8.35 1.06 3.74
CA ASN A 83 9.63 0.54 4.21
C ASN A 83 10.78 1.11 3.35
N CYS A 84 11.50 2.08 3.91
CA CYS A 84 12.71 2.72 3.35
C CYS A 84 12.61 3.38 1.95
N VAL A 85 11.51 3.24 1.21
CA VAL A 85 11.41 3.76 -0.17
C VAL A 85 11.40 5.28 -0.24
N ILE A 86 10.79 5.97 0.74
CA ILE A 86 10.67 7.44 0.77
C ILE A 86 12.05 8.12 0.74
N ASN A 87 13.09 7.46 1.28
CA ASN A 87 14.45 7.99 1.28
C ASN A 87 14.99 8.20 -0.14
N LEU A 88 14.56 7.36 -1.08
CA LEU A 88 15.00 7.33 -2.48
C LEU A 88 14.19 8.27 -3.38
N VAL A 89 13.10 8.85 -2.87
CA VAL A 89 12.24 9.73 -3.66
C VAL A 89 12.84 11.15 -3.72
N PRO A 90 12.87 11.79 -4.91
CA PRO A 90 13.37 13.16 -5.05
C PRO A 90 12.53 14.18 -4.27
N ASP A 91 11.21 14.15 -4.43
CA ASP A 91 10.29 15.09 -3.77
C ASP A 91 9.56 14.43 -2.60
N LYS A 92 10.23 14.41 -1.45
CA LYS A 92 9.67 13.83 -0.21
C LYS A 92 8.45 14.60 0.28
N LEU A 93 8.42 15.92 0.10
CA LEU A 93 7.30 16.74 0.53
C LEU A 93 6.03 16.35 -0.23
N ARG A 94 6.14 16.17 -1.55
CA ARG A 94 5.03 15.72 -2.38
C ARG A 94 4.53 14.33 -1.97
N VAL A 95 5.43 13.40 -1.65
CA VAL A 95 5.03 12.07 -1.13
C VAL A 95 4.23 12.19 0.17
N PHE A 96 4.68 13.02 1.12
CA PHE A 96 3.94 13.21 2.37
C PHE A 96 2.59 13.90 2.16
N GLN A 97 2.50 14.84 1.20
CA GLN A 97 1.23 15.47 0.82
C GLN A 97 0.26 14.44 0.21
N GLU A 98 0.76 13.57 -0.66
CA GLU A 98 -0.04 12.49 -1.26
C GLU A 98 -0.47 11.46 -0.23
N ALA A 99 0.43 11.04 0.66
CA ALA A 99 0.09 10.16 1.78
C ALA A 99 -1.00 10.78 2.68
N TYR A 100 -0.91 12.08 2.98
CA TYR A 100 -1.94 12.78 3.74
C TYR A 100 -3.26 12.89 2.97
N ARG A 101 -3.23 13.19 1.66
CA ARG A 101 -4.43 13.30 0.81
C ARG A 101 -5.26 12.03 0.82
N VAL A 102 -4.61 10.87 0.72
CA VAL A 102 -5.31 9.58 0.63
C VAL A 102 -5.83 9.10 1.99
N LEU A 103 -5.31 9.61 3.10
CA LEU A 103 -5.75 9.24 4.45
C LEU A 103 -7.14 9.79 4.76
N LYS A 104 -7.99 8.94 5.34
CA LYS A 104 -9.26 9.36 5.97
C LYS A 104 -8.98 10.31 7.15
N PRO A 105 -9.96 11.11 7.59
CA PRO A 105 -9.89 11.79 8.88
C PRO A 105 -9.58 10.80 10.01
N GLY A 106 -8.48 11.01 10.73
CA GLY A 106 -8.02 10.12 11.80
C GLY A 106 -7.22 8.89 11.33
N GLY A 107 -6.98 8.76 10.02
CA GLY A 107 -6.04 7.79 9.47
C GLY A 107 -4.58 8.11 9.85
N ARG A 108 -3.69 7.14 9.67
CA ARG A 108 -2.29 7.24 10.12
C ARG A 108 -1.29 6.77 9.07
#